data_AF-A0AAX7SWN8-F1
#
_entry.id   AF-A0AAX7SWN8-F1
#
_cell.length_a   1.000
_cell.length_b   1.000
_cell.length_c   1.000
_cell.angle_alpha   90.00
_cell.angle_beta   90.00
_cell.angle_gamma   90.00
#
_symmetry.space_group_name_H-M   'P 1'
#
loop_
_entity.id
_entity.type
_entity.pdbx_description
1 polymer ?
#
loop_
_entity_poly.entity_id
_entity_poly.type
_entity_poly.pdbx_seq_one_letter_code
_entity_poly.pdbx_strand_id
1 'polypeptide(L)'
;MRHYHLKRNTSHCPTINLDKLWTLVSKQTRINYSKKPDGPAPINVVRAPTKKSKTRKLRGHVSHGHGRVGKHRKHPGGRGNAGGMHHHRINFDKYHPGYFGKVGMRHYHLKRNTSHCPTINLDKLWTLVSEQTRINYSKKPDGPAPIIDAVRAGYYKVLGKGKLPKQPVIVKAKFFSRQAEEKIKAAGGACVLMA
;
A
#
# COMPACT_ATOMS: atom_id res chain seq x y z
N MET A 1 -43.61 -33.65 70.50
CA MET A 1 -42.53 -34.41 69.82
C MET A 1 -41.98 -33.57 68.67
N ARG A 2 -40.66 -33.55 68.55
CA ARG A 2 -39.85 -32.75 67.63
C ARG A 2 -40.18 -33.10 66.17
N HIS A 3 -40.31 -32.11 65.30
CA HIS A 3 -39.84 -32.27 63.93
C HIS A 3 -39.15 -30.98 63.47
N TYR A 4 -37.82 -31.08 63.46
CA TYR A 4 -36.90 -30.10 62.91
C TYR A 4 -37.10 -29.99 61.39
N HIS A 5 -37.21 -28.76 60.91
CA HIS A 5 -37.28 -28.45 59.49
C HIS A 5 -35.87 -28.53 58.88
N LEU A 6 -35.66 -29.52 58.00
CA LEU A 6 -34.40 -29.75 57.30
C LEU A 6 -34.20 -28.64 56.24
N LYS A 7 -33.19 -27.79 56.43
CA LYS A 7 -32.77 -26.77 55.45
C LYS A 7 -32.21 -27.46 54.20
N ARG A 8 -32.84 -27.25 53.04
CA ARG A 8 -32.30 -27.63 51.73
C ARG A 8 -31.19 -26.64 51.37
N ASN A 9 -29.98 -27.15 51.17
CA ASN A 9 -28.86 -26.41 50.56
C ASN A 9 -29.23 -26.03 49.12
N THR A 10 -29.43 -24.74 48.87
CA THR A 10 -29.42 -24.17 47.53
C THR A 10 -27.99 -23.80 47.17
N SER A 11 -27.41 -24.50 46.19
CA SER A 11 -26.16 -24.14 45.54
C SER A 11 -26.32 -22.78 44.87
N HIS A 12 -25.72 -21.75 45.47
CA HIS A 12 -25.70 -20.40 44.91
C HIS A 12 -24.65 -20.35 43.80
N CYS A 13 -25.13 -20.19 42.56
CA CYS A 13 -24.30 -19.82 41.41
C CYS A 13 -23.79 -18.39 41.64
N PRO A 14 -22.48 -18.10 41.62
CA PRO A 14 -22.01 -16.73 41.78
C PRO A 14 -22.41 -15.91 40.55
N THR A 15 -23.36 -15.00 40.74
CA THR A 15 -23.68 -13.95 39.78
C THR A 15 -22.48 -13.02 39.66
N ILE A 16 -21.81 -13.06 38.51
CA ILE A 16 -20.78 -12.09 38.16
C ILE A 16 -21.51 -10.75 37.96
N ASN A 17 -21.27 -9.82 38.87
CA ASN A 17 -21.80 -8.47 38.84
C ASN A 17 -21.21 -7.72 37.62
N LEU A 18 -22.01 -7.59 36.56
CA LEU A 18 -21.65 -6.99 35.27
C LEU A 18 -21.29 -5.49 35.36
N ASP A 19 -21.58 -4.81 36.47
CA ASP A 19 -21.26 -3.38 36.63
C ASP A 19 -19.80 -3.12 37.03
N LYS A 20 -19.07 -4.14 37.52
CA LYS A 20 -17.62 -4.02 37.84
C LYS A 20 -16.69 -4.38 36.68
N LEU A 21 -17.19 -5.03 35.62
CA LEU A 21 -16.37 -5.31 34.42
C LEU A 21 -16.30 -4.09 33.48
N TRP A 22 -17.30 -3.21 33.50
CA TRP A 22 -17.34 -2.02 32.63
C TRP A 22 -16.37 -0.90 33.08
N THR A 23 -16.01 -0.85 34.37
CA THR A 23 -15.11 0.18 34.93
C THR A 23 -13.62 -0.14 34.74
N LEU A 24 -13.26 -1.39 34.43
CA LEU A 24 -11.89 -1.80 34.10
C LEU A 24 -11.59 -1.81 32.59
N VAL A 25 -12.61 -2.00 31.74
CA VAL A 25 -12.44 -1.93 30.28
C VAL A 25 -12.39 -0.47 29.76
N SER A 26 -13.02 0.49 30.44
CA SER A 26 -13.07 1.89 29.95
C SER A 26 -11.83 2.75 30.31
N LYS A 27 -10.91 2.26 31.16
CA LYS A 27 -9.69 3.00 31.55
C LYS A 27 -8.43 2.63 30.76
N GLN A 28 -8.41 1.53 29.99
CA GLN A 28 -7.21 1.11 29.23
C GLN A 28 -7.28 1.33 27.71
N THR A 29 -8.42 1.77 27.15
CA THR A 29 -8.50 2.11 25.71
C THR A 29 -9.20 3.44 25.46
N ARG A 30 -8.74 4.50 26.14
CA ARG A 30 -8.85 5.84 25.56
C ARG A 30 -7.71 6.01 24.55
N ILE A 31 -7.76 5.22 23.47
CA ILE A 31 -6.94 5.47 22.30
C ILE A 31 -7.47 6.77 21.74
N ASN A 32 -6.74 7.85 22.01
CA ASN A 32 -6.91 9.11 21.32
C ASN A 32 -6.84 8.80 19.81
N TYR A 33 -8.00 8.76 19.15
CA TYR A 33 -8.06 8.93 17.70
C TYR A 33 -7.66 10.38 17.42
N SER A 34 -6.35 10.63 17.49
CA SER A 34 -5.74 11.74 16.79
C SER A 34 -6.13 11.57 15.33
N LYS A 35 -6.92 12.52 14.80
CA LYS A 35 -7.22 12.61 13.38
C LYS A 35 -5.92 12.43 12.62
N LYS A 36 -5.77 11.34 11.86
CA LYS A 36 -4.64 11.20 10.93
C LYS A 36 -4.66 12.45 10.04
N PRO A 37 -3.55 13.20 9.93
CA PRO A 37 -3.50 14.33 9.02
C PRO A 37 -3.69 13.79 7.61
N ASP A 38 -4.76 14.22 6.94
CA ASP A 38 -5.01 13.94 5.52
C ASP A 38 -4.03 14.77 4.69
N GLY A 39 -2.76 14.36 4.67
CA GLY A 39 -1.70 15.02 3.92
C GLY A 39 -0.35 14.35 4.17
N PRO A 40 0.61 14.44 3.23
CA PRO A 40 1.98 14.03 3.51
C PRO A 40 2.47 14.79 4.75
N ALA A 41 3.08 14.08 5.71
CA ALA A 41 3.69 14.70 6.88
C ALA A 41 4.55 15.89 6.44
N PRO A 42 4.52 17.05 7.15
CA PRO A 42 5.36 18.17 6.79
C PRO A 42 6.79 17.66 6.76
N ILE A 43 7.41 17.79 5.59
CA ILE A 43 8.79 17.41 5.38
C ILE A 43 9.57 18.19 6.44
N ASN A 44 10.15 17.50 7.42
CA ASN A 44 11.10 18.13 8.33
C ASN A 44 12.30 18.51 7.48
N VAL A 45 12.24 19.71 6.88
CA VAL A 45 13.34 20.27 6.11
C VAL A 45 14.41 20.64 7.13
N VAL A 46 15.32 19.70 7.39
CA VAL A 46 16.60 20.00 8.01
C VAL A 46 17.23 21.09 7.13
N ARG A 47 17.22 22.33 7.62
CA ARG A 47 17.67 23.50 6.85
C ARG A 47 19.16 23.34 6.63
N ALA A 48 19.55 22.89 5.44
CA ALA A 48 20.95 22.69 5.10
C ALA A 48 21.77 23.97 5.38
N PRO A 49 23.04 23.85 5.82
CA PRO A 49 23.84 25.00 6.24
C PRO A 49 24.00 26.00 5.08
N THR A 50 23.67 27.26 5.35
CA THR A 50 23.63 28.36 4.36
C THR A 50 24.98 28.68 3.73
N LYS A 51 26.09 28.15 4.29
CA LYS A 51 27.48 28.37 3.86
C LYS A 51 27.72 28.05 2.39
N LYS A 52 27.10 26.97 1.87
CA LYS A 52 27.29 26.53 0.47
C LYS A 52 26.30 27.19 -0.52
N SER A 53 25.44 28.10 -0.05
CA SER A 53 24.44 28.75 -0.92
C SER A 53 25.10 29.71 -1.92
N LYS A 54 24.55 29.76 -3.14
CA LYS A 54 25.00 30.69 -4.20
C LYS A 54 24.93 32.15 -3.74
N THR A 55 23.96 32.47 -2.88
CA THR A 55 23.78 33.81 -2.28
C THR A 55 25.02 34.32 -1.55
N ARG A 56 25.78 33.44 -0.86
CA ARG A 56 27.01 33.87 -0.17
C ARG A 56 28.12 34.27 -1.14
N LYS A 57 28.25 33.55 -2.25
CA LYS A 57 29.24 33.86 -3.31
C LYS A 57 28.88 35.12 -4.11
N LEU A 58 27.59 35.44 -4.22
CA LEU A 58 27.11 36.58 -5.01
C LEU A 58 27.09 37.93 -4.27
N ARG A 59 27.47 37.98 -2.97
CA ARG A 59 27.60 39.26 -2.24
C ARG A 59 28.73 40.09 -2.86
N GLY A 60 28.47 41.36 -3.13
CA GLY A 60 29.39 42.24 -3.86
C GLY A 60 29.08 42.34 -5.36
N HIS A 61 28.27 41.43 -5.92
CA HIS A 61 27.76 41.58 -7.29
C HIS A 61 26.51 42.46 -7.32
N VAL A 62 26.48 43.43 -8.23
CA VAL A 62 25.43 44.47 -8.31
C VAL A 62 24.01 43.89 -8.53
N SER A 63 23.84 42.84 -9.35
CA SER A 63 22.51 42.33 -9.74
C SER A 63 22.17 40.92 -9.22
N HIS A 64 23.03 40.33 -8.39
CA HIS A 64 22.88 38.95 -7.89
C HIS A 64 22.62 37.89 -8.99
N GLY A 65 23.08 38.13 -10.23
CA GLY A 65 22.93 37.21 -11.35
C GLY A 65 21.61 37.31 -12.13
N HIS A 66 20.78 38.34 -11.89
CA HIS A 66 19.52 38.55 -12.60
C HIS A 66 19.61 39.55 -13.78
N GLY A 67 20.83 39.89 -14.21
CA GLY A 67 21.09 40.84 -15.29
C GLY A 67 20.83 42.30 -14.90
N ARG A 68 21.30 43.25 -15.73
CA ARG A 68 21.12 44.70 -15.49
C ARG A 68 19.78 45.23 -16.01
N VAL A 69 19.36 44.78 -17.20
CA VAL A 69 18.17 45.29 -17.92
C VAL A 69 16.88 44.57 -17.49
N GLY A 70 16.83 43.23 -17.63
CA GLY A 70 15.61 42.45 -17.38
C GLY A 70 15.15 42.49 -15.91
N LYS A 71 16.09 42.43 -14.96
CA LYS A 71 15.90 42.46 -13.50
C LYS A 71 14.97 41.35 -12.97
N HIS A 72 15.10 41.04 -11.69
CA HIS A 72 14.17 40.14 -11.03
C HIS A 72 12.91 40.90 -10.60
N ARG A 73 11.79 40.66 -11.28
CA ARG A 73 10.48 41.27 -11.00
C ARG A 73 9.54 40.26 -10.34
N LYS A 74 8.41 40.73 -9.81
CA LYS A 74 7.52 39.92 -8.96
C LYS A 74 6.86 38.75 -9.70
N HIS A 75 6.12 39.01 -10.80
CA HIS A 75 5.37 37.98 -11.53
C HIS A 75 5.29 38.26 -13.05
N PRO A 76 6.40 38.18 -13.80
CA PRO A 76 6.31 38.22 -15.25
C PRO A 76 5.56 36.98 -15.77
N GLY A 77 4.56 37.18 -16.63
CA GLY A 77 3.78 36.08 -17.24
C GLY A 77 2.63 35.53 -16.39
N GLY A 78 2.40 36.07 -15.19
CA GLY A 78 1.30 35.67 -14.29
C GLY A 78 1.75 34.80 -13.11
N ARG A 79 0.79 34.20 -12.41
CA ARG A 79 1.02 33.35 -11.23
C ARG A 79 0.53 31.93 -11.50
N GLY A 80 1.28 30.94 -11.02
CA GLY A 80 0.91 29.52 -11.20
C GLY A 80 0.78 29.13 -12.67
N ASN A 81 -0.30 28.44 -13.03
CA ASN A 81 -0.56 27.93 -14.38
C ASN A 81 -1.30 28.95 -15.28
N ALA A 82 -1.18 30.25 -14.99
CA ALA A 82 -1.79 31.30 -15.80
C ALA A 82 -1.24 31.32 -17.24
N GLY A 83 -2.10 31.67 -18.20
CA GLY A 83 -1.72 31.83 -19.61
C GLY A 83 -1.51 30.52 -20.37
N GLY A 84 -1.88 29.37 -19.81
CA GLY A 84 -1.59 28.06 -20.41
C GLY A 84 -2.22 27.81 -21.79
N MET A 85 -3.32 28.50 -22.14
CA MET A 85 -3.90 28.50 -23.50
C MET A 85 -3.49 29.70 -24.36
N HIS A 86 -2.81 30.69 -23.75
CA HIS A 86 -2.50 31.97 -24.38
C HIS A 86 -0.98 32.12 -24.51
N HIS A 87 -0.35 33.03 -23.76
CA HIS A 87 1.07 33.35 -23.87
C HIS A 87 2.03 32.26 -23.35
N HIS A 88 1.54 31.25 -22.61
CA HIS A 88 2.31 30.07 -22.21
C HIS A 88 1.89 28.80 -22.96
N ARG A 89 1.09 28.92 -24.04
CA ARG A 89 0.56 27.79 -24.82
C ARG A 89 1.65 26.82 -25.31
N ILE A 90 2.74 27.35 -25.87
CA ILE A 90 3.84 26.52 -26.40
C ILE A 90 4.40 25.58 -25.33
N ASN A 91 4.47 26.03 -24.07
CA ASN A 91 4.97 25.19 -22.98
C ASN A 91 4.00 24.04 -22.63
N PHE A 92 2.69 24.30 -22.66
CA PHE A 92 1.67 23.29 -22.38
C PHE A 92 1.54 22.29 -23.52
N ASP A 93 1.47 22.76 -24.77
CA ASP A 93 1.33 21.88 -25.94
C ASP A 93 2.57 21.00 -26.14
N LYS A 94 3.77 21.52 -25.82
CA LYS A 94 5.03 20.78 -25.99
C LYS A 94 5.26 19.72 -24.93
N TYR A 95 5.04 20.04 -23.66
CA TYR A 95 5.44 19.16 -22.54
C TYR A 95 4.25 18.45 -21.88
N HIS A 96 3.03 18.96 -22.02
CA HIS A 96 1.84 18.44 -21.34
C HIS A 96 0.65 18.32 -22.32
N PRO A 97 0.77 17.57 -23.43
CA PRO A 97 -0.35 17.36 -24.34
C PRO A 97 -1.50 16.65 -23.62
N GLY A 98 -2.72 17.13 -23.83
CA GLY A 98 -3.92 16.61 -23.16
C GLY A 98 -4.20 17.20 -21.78
N TYR A 99 -3.43 18.20 -21.32
CA TYR A 99 -3.72 18.93 -20.09
C TYR A 99 -5.07 19.65 -20.15
N PHE A 100 -5.41 20.22 -21.31
CA PHE A 100 -6.69 20.85 -21.55
C PHE A 100 -7.65 19.88 -22.24
N GLY A 101 -8.86 19.76 -21.71
CA GLY A 101 -9.92 18.91 -22.25
C GLY A 101 -10.63 18.10 -21.17
N LYS A 102 -11.66 17.36 -21.58
CA LYS A 102 -12.40 16.44 -20.72
C LYS A 102 -12.46 15.07 -21.40
N VAL A 103 -12.08 14.03 -20.66
CA VAL A 103 -12.05 12.64 -21.15
C VAL A 103 -12.75 11.72 -20.15
N GLY A 104 -13.49 10.72 -20.65
CA GLY A 104 -14.11 9.67 -19.84
C GLY A 104 -15.34 10.11 -19.03
N MET A 105 -15.81 9.19 -18.19
CA MET A 105 -17.00 9.37 -17.34
C MET A 105 -16.60 9.59 -15.88
N ARG A 106 -17.35 10.42 -15.16
CA ARG A 106 -17.09 10.71 -13.73
C ARG A 106 -17.67 9.60 -12.86
N HIS A 107 -16.83 9.00 -12.01
CA HIS A 107 -17.24 8.01 -11.00
C HIS A 107 -17.34 8.67 -9.62
N TYR A 108 -18.57 8.79 -9.09
CA TYR A 108 -18.81 9.34 -7.75
C TYR A 108 -18.49 8.31 -6.65
N HIS A 109 -18.12 8.77 -5.45
CA HIS A 109 -17.84 7.94 -4.27
C HIS A 109 -16.93 6.71 -4.56
N LEU A 110 -15.80 6.94 -5.24
CA LEU A 110 -14.86 5.87 -5.60
C LEU A 110 -14.28 5.18 -4.36
N LYS A 111 -14.64 3.91 -4.15
CA LYS A 111 -14.06 3.04 -3.12
C LYS A 111 -12.92 2.21 -3.70
N ARG A 112 -11.68 2.67 -3.51
CA ARG A 112 -10.46 1.96 -4.01
C ARG A 112 -10.25 0.58 -3.40
N ASN A 113 -10.81 0.31 -2.23
CA ASN A 113 -10.69 -0.99 -1.57
C ASN A 113 -11.43 -2.08 -2.33
N THR A 114 -12.55 -1.75 -3.01
CA THR A 114 -13.31 -2.71 -3.81
C THR A 114 -12.56 -3.13 -5.08
N SER A 115 -11.82 -2.20 -5.69
CA SER A 115 -10.97 -2.49 -6.86
C SER A 115 -9.54 -2.92 -6.48
N HIS A 116 -9.29 -3.21 -5.21
CA HIS A 116 -7.97 -3.63 -4.75
C HIS A 116 -7.65 -5.04 -5.25
N CYS A 117 -6.72 -5.13 -6.19
CA CYS A 117 -6.25 -6.40 -6.76
C CYS A 117 -4.74 -6.34 -7.02
N PRO A 118 -3.91 -6.47 -5.96
CA PRO A 118 -2.47 -6.57 -6.10
C PRO A 118 -2.10 -7.81 -6.90
N THR A 119 -1.17 -7.64 -7.85
CA THR A 119 -0.76 -8.69 -8.80
C THR A 119 0.67 -9.15 -8.55
N ILE A 120 0.93 -10.43 -8.78
CA ILE A 120 2.29 -11.02 -8.78
C ILE A 120 2.51 -11.81 -10.06
N ASN A 121 3.74 -11.80 -10.58
CA ASN A 121 4.14 -12.56 -11.76
C ASN A 121 4.83 -13.87 -11.36
N LEU A 122 4.90 -14.84 -12.28
CA LEU A 122 5.50 -16.15 -12.04
C LEU A 122 7.01 -16.10 -11.73
N ASP A 123 7.73 -15.13 -12.28
CA ASP A 123 9.16 -14.91 -12.03
C ASP A 123 9.49 -14.67 -10.55
N LYS A 124 8.61 -13.97 -9.84
CA LYS A 124 8.74 -13.62 -8.42
C LYS A 124 7.98 -14.55 -7.49
N LEU A 125 7.32 -15.58 -8.02
CA LEU A 125 6.53 -16.47 -7.18
C LEU A 125 7.41 -17.22 -6.17
N TRP A 126 8.60 -17.63 -6.60
CA TRP A 126 9.58 -18.32 -5.76
C TRP A 126 10.30 -17.43 -4.74
N THR A 127 10.16 -16.10 -4.83
CA THR A 127 10.71 -15.19 -3.80
C THR A 127 9.78 -15.05 -2.59
N LEU A 128 8.52 -15.51 -2.69
CA LEU A 128 7.60 -15.53 -1.56
C LEU A 128 7.95 -16.61 -0.53
N VAL A 129 8.80 -17.56 -0.92
CA VAL A 129 9.23 -18.69 -0.11
C VAL A 129 10.71 -18.53 0.21
N SER A 130 11.16 -19.02 1.36
CA SER A 130 12.59 -19.00 1.70
C SER A 130 13.43 -19.88 0.77
N GLU A 131 14.66 -19.47 0.51
CA GLU A 131 15.57 -20.20 -0.39
C GLU A 131 15.86 -21.63 0.10
N GLN A 132 15.95 -21.82 1.41
CA GLN A 132 16.13 -23.14 2.03
C GLN A 132 15.01 -24.10 1.63
N THR A 133 13.76 -23.63 1.68
CA THR A 133 12.57 -24.40 1.31
C THR A 133 12.62 -24.76 -0.17
N ARG A 134 12.97 -23.80 -1.04
CA ARG A 134 13.12 -24.02 -2.49
C ARG A 134 14.18 -25.08 -2.80
N ILE A 135 15.34 -25.04 -2.15
CA ILE A 135 16.42 -26.02 -2.38
C ILE A 135 16.01 -27.41 -1.89
N ASN A 136 15.32 -27.51 -0.76
CA ASN A 136 14.86 -28.78 -0.20
C ASN A 136 13.86 -29.50 -1.12
N TYR A 137 12.89 -28.77 -1.68
CA TYR A 137 11.94 -29.32 -2.64
C TYR A 137 12.56 -29.57 -4.02
N SER A 138 13.62 -28.86 -4.39
CA SER A 138 14.38 -29.18 -5.61
C SER A 138 15.05 -30.56 -5.57
N LYS A 139 15.45 -31.03 -4.38
CA LYS A 139 16.19 -32.29 -4.22
C LYS A 139 15.26 -33.51 -4.10
N LYS A 140 13.95 -33.31 -3.91
CA LYS A 140 12.95 -34.37 -3.72
C LYS A 140 11.85 -34.24 -4.77
N PRO A 141 12.07 -34.67 -6.02
CA PRO A 141 11.09 -34.53 -7.10
C PRO A 141 9.81 -35.35 -6.87
N ASP A 142 9.92 -36.50 -6.19
CA ASP A 142 8.78 -37.40 -5.90
C ASP A 142 8.05 -37.05 -4.59
N GLY A 143 8.48 -35.97 -3.91
CA GLY A 143 7.91 -35.53 -2.64
C GLY A 143 6.69 -34.61 -2.79
N PRO A 144 6.04 -34.24 -1.68
CA PRO A 144 4.94 -33.29 -1.70
C PRO A 144 5.40 -31.93 -2.23
N ALA A 145 4.64 -31.36 -3.18
CA ALA A 145 4.97 -30.05 -3.78
C ALA A 145 4.76 -28.89 -2.77
N PRO A 146 5.60 -27.84 -2.81
CA PRO A 146 5.43 -26.69 -1.95
C PRO A 146 4.15 -25.91 -2.30
N ILE A 147 3.46 -25.46 -1.25
CA ILE A 147 2.30 -24.59 -1.35
C ILE A 147 2.75 -23.14 -1.23
N ILE A 148 2.55 -22.35 -2.28
CA ILE A 148 2.79 -20.92 -2.28
C ILE A 148 1.46 -20.19 -2.14
N ASP A 149 1.26 -19.57 -0.97
CA ASP A 149 0.07 -18.76 -0.69
C ASP A 149 0.32 -17.30 -1.06
N ALA A 150 -0.19 -16.91 -2.23
CA ALA A 150 -0.08 -15.55 -2.71
C ALA A 150 -0.95 -14.59 -1.89
N VAL A 151 -2.09 -15.05 -1.37
CA VAL A 151 -3.04 -14.22 -0.61
C VAL A 151 -2.44 -13.85 0.73
N ARG A 152 -1.80 -14.81 1.42
CA ARG A 152 -1.06 -14.53 2.65
C ARG A 152 0.08 -13.52 2.44
N ALA A 153 0.70 -13.54 1.27
CA ALA A 153 1.72 -12.57 0.87
C ALA A 153 1.12 -11.21 0.43
N GLY A 154 -0.20 -11.05 0.42
CA GLY A 154 -0.88 -9.81 0.06
C GLY A 154 -1.14 -9.64 -1.44
N TYR A 155 -1.10 -10.71 -2.23
CA TYR A 155 -1.39 -10.69 -3.68
C TYR A 155 -2.67 -11.46 -3.99
N TYR A 156 -3.52 -10.91 -4.85
CA TYR A 156 -4.80 -11.53 -5.21
C TYR A 156 -4.77 -12.21 -6.57
N LYS A 157 -4.00 -11.65 -7.52
CA LYS A 157 -3.96 -12.17 -8.89
C LYS A 157 -2.55 -12.58 -9.33
N VAL A 158 -2.42 -13.79 -9.87
CA VAL A 158 -1.18 -14.30 -10.45
C VAL A 158 -1.19 -14.13 -11.97
N LEU A 159 -0.14 -13.52 -12.49
CA LEU A 159 0.05 -13.20 -13.91
C LEU A 159 1.19 -14.03 -14.53
N GLY A 160 1.06 -14.33 -15.82
CA GLY A 160 1.93 -15.28 -16.53
C GLY A 160 3.28 -14.76 -17.03
N LYS A 161 3.77 -13.59 -16.60
CA LYS A 161 5.08 -13.09 -17.05
C LYS A 161 6.21 -13.92 -16.43
N GLY A 162 7.20 -14.28 -17.25
CA GLY A 162 8.37 -15.06 -16.81
C GLY A 162 8.25 -16.56 -17.07
N LYS A 163 9.23 -17.31 -16.56
CA LYS A 163 9.32 -18.78 -16.61
C LYS A 163 9.43 -19.30 -15.18
N LEU A 164 8.74 -20.41 -14.90
CA LEU A 164 8.94 -21.16 -13.67
C LEU A 164 10.12 -22.12 -13.84
N PRO A 165 10.88 -22.41 -12.77
CA PRO A 165 11.78 -23.55 -12.76
C PRO A 165 11.00 -24.85 -13.00
N LYS A 166 11.68 -25.90 -13.49
CA LYS A 166 11.10 -27.24 -13.69
C LYS A 166 10.90 -27.95 -12.35
N GLN A 167 10.09 -27.37 -11.48
CA GLN A 167 9.75 -27.87 -10.15
C GLN A 167 8.23 -27.73 -9.97
N PRO A 168 7.54 -28.78 -9.53
CA PRO A 168 6.09 -28.72 -9.31
C PRO A 168 5.77 -27.77 -8.16
N VAL A 169 4.72 -26.97 -8.31
CA VAL A 169 4.31 -25.97 -7.30
C VAL A 169 2.79 -25.87 -7.23
N ILE A 170 2.26 -25.78 -6.01
CA ILE A 170 0.84 -25.55 -5.78
C ILE A 170 0.66 -24.08 -5.43
N VAL A 171 -0.08 -23.32 -6.23
CA VAL A 171 -0.26 -21.88 -6.04
C VAL A 171 -1.67 -21.59 -5.57
N LYS A 172 -1.81 -20.91 -4.43
CA LYS A 172 -3.10 -20.44 -3.91
C LYS A 172 -3.24 -18.94 -4.19
N ALA A 173 -4.27 -18.57 -4.94
CA ALA A 173 -4.60 -17.17 -5.24
C ALA A 173 -6.10 -16.98 -5.49
N LYS A 174 -6.58 -15.73 -5.51
CA LYS A 174 -7.99 -15.44 -5.84
C LYS A 174 -8.26 -15.50 -7.33
N PHE A 175 -7.30 -15.06 -8.14
CA PHE A 175 -7.42 -15.02 -9.59
C PHE A 175 -6.12 -15.48 -10.26
N PHE A 176 -6.26 -16.14 -11.41
CA PHE A 176 -5.15 -16.49 -12.29
C PHE A 176 -5.41 -15.95 -13.70
N SER A 177 -4.34 -15.60 -14.42
CA SER A 177 -4.44 -15.39 -15.87
C SER A 177 -4.31 -16.72 -16.60
N ARG A 178 -4.97 -16.90 -17.75
CA ARG A 178 -4.87 -18.10 -18.60
C ARG A 178 -3.43 -18.58 -18.81
N GLN A 179 -2.54 -17.66 -19.22
CA GLN A 179 -1.12 -17.98 -19.46
C GLN A 179 -0.37 -18.42 -18.18
N ALA A 180 -0.81 -17.97 -17.00
CA ALA A 180 -0.21 -18.36 -15.74
C ALA A 180 -0.60 -19.81 -15.41
N GLU A 181 -1.88 -20.15 -15.57
CA GLU A 181 -2.37 -21.50 -15.36
C GLU A 181 -1.71 -22.51 -16.29
N GLU A 182 -1.60 -22.19 -17.59
CA GLU A 182 -0.93 -23.05 -18.58
C GLU A 182 0.52 -23.32 -18.19
N LYS A 183 1.25 -22.29 -17.75
CA LYS A 183 2.66 -22.44 -17.32
C LYS A 183 2.82 -23.20 -16.02
N ILE A 184 1.92 -22.99 -15.05
CA ILE A 184 1.95 -23.73 -13.77
C ILE A 184 1.64 -25.20 -14.04
N LYS A 185 0.64 -25.50 -14.87
CA LYS A 185 0.32 -26.88 -15.29
C LYS A 185 1.47 -27.52 -16.06
N ALA A 186 2.11 -26.80 -16.98
CA ALA A 186 3.28 -27.27 -17.72
C ALA A 186 4.51 -27.54 -16.83
N ALA A 187 4.62 -26.83 -15.70
CA ALA A 187 5.66 -27.09 -14.69
C ALA A 187 5.33 -28.27 -13.75
N GLY A 188 4.19 -28.94 -13.95
CA GLY A 188 3.71 -30.02 -13.07
C GLY A 188 3.05 -29.51 -11.78
N GLY A 189 2.65 -28.24 -11.74
CA GLY A 189 1.99 -27.60 -10.62
C GLY A 189 0.46 -27.58 -10.72
N ALA A 190 -0.18 -27.11 -9.65
CA ALA A 190 -1.64 -26.95 -9.57
C ALA A 190 -2.01 -25.52 -9.16
N CYS A 191 -3.10 -25.00 -9.73
CA CYS A 191 -3.67 -23.71 -9.35
C CYS A 191 -4.88 -23.95 -8.44
N VAL A 192 -4.87 -23.38 -7.25
CA VAL A 192 -5.95 -23.48 -6.26
C VAL A 192 -6.56 -22.09 -6.08
N LEU A 193 -7.85 -21.98 -6.37
CA LEU A 193 -8.61 -20.74 -6.19
C LEU A 193 -9.00 -20.57 -4.72
N MET A 194 -8.85 -19.36 -4.20
CA MET A 194 -9.27 -18.97 -2.85
C MET A 194 -10.26 -17.80 -2.90
N ALA A 195 -11.18 -17.74 -1.94
CA ALA A 195 -12.17 -16.67 -1.81
C ALA A 195 -11.61 -15.40 -1.14
#